data_AF-A0A243W7Z1-F1
#
_entry.id   AF-A0A243W7Z1-F1
#
_cell.length_a   1.000
_cell.length_b   1.000
_cell.length_c   1.000
_cell.angle_alpha   90.00
_cell.angle_beta   90.00
_cell.angle_gamma   90.00
#
_symmetry.space_group_name_H-M   'P 1'
#
loop_
_entity.id
_entity.type
_entity.pdbx_description
1 polymer ?
#
loop_
_entity_poly.entity_id
_entity_poly.type
_entity_poly.pdbx_seq_one_letter_code
_entity_poly.pdbx_strand_id
1 'polypeptide(L)'
;MREFAAAPGGWNARTATQMWHYYLPEGTRCVPAYAAPWLTASCQQLPPAYAVTVELDPLRDEGQAYAHKLQAAGVAAGHHHYRGVPHFFLLGAETEFF
;
A
#
# COMPACT_ATOMS: atom_id res chain seq x y z
N MET A 1 1.50 3.94 -9.27
CA MET A 1 2.29 5.17 -9.04
C MET A 1 2.14 6.30 -10.07
N ARG A 2 1.66 6.09 -11.32
CA ARG A 2 1.46 7.24 -12.26
C ARG A 2 0.10 7.91 -12.09
N GLU A 3 -0.94 7.12 -11.87
CA GLU A 3 -2.25 7.62 -11.44
C GLU A 3 -2.16 8.02 -9.95
N PHE A 4 -2.76 9.16 -9.58
CA PHE A 4 -2.74 9.74 -8.23
C PHE A 4 -1.34 10.08 -7.67
N ALA A 5 -0.37 10.29 -8.56
CA ALA A 5 0.98 10.72 -8.17
C ALA A 5 1.01 12.04 -7.38
N ALA A 6 -0.01 12.89 -7.57
CA ALA A 6 -0.22 14.14 -6.85
C ALA A 6 -1.46 14.08 -5.93
N ALA A 7 -1.72 12.92 -5.32
CA ALA A 7 -2.85 12.74 -4.41
C ALA A 7 -2.90 13.83 -3.31
N PRO A 8 -4.11 14.30 -2.95
CA PRO A 8 -4.30 15.27 -1.87
C PRO A 8 -4.11 14.60 -0.50
N GLY A 9 -3.98 15.41 0.56
CA GLY A 9 -3.91 14.90 1.94
C GLY A 9 -2.49 14.54 2.42
N GLY A 10 -1.46 15.11 1.82
CA GLY A 10 -0.08 15.04 2.33
C GLY A 10 0.72 13.79 1.93
N TRP A 11 0.06 12.73 1.46
CA TRP A 11 0.72 11.55 0.90
C TRP A 11 0.63 11.53 -0.63
N ASN A 12 1.76 11.48 -1.32
CA ASN A 12 1.84 11.45 -2.78
C ASN A 12 3.12 10.72 -3.25
N ALA A 13 3.32 10.61 -4.58
CA ALA A 13 4.47 9.86 -5.11
C ALA A 13 5.82 10.47 -4.70
N ARG A 14 5.92 11.79 -4.59
CA ARG A 14 7.16 12.46 -4.15
C ARG A 14 7.51 12.08 -2.71
N THR A 15 6.53 12.16 -1.80
CA THR A 15 6.75 11.81 -0.39
C THR A 15 7.08 10.33 -0.23
N ALA A 16 6.39 9.46 -0.98
CA ALA A 16 6.68 8.02 -1.01
C ALA A 16 8.12 7.75 -1.50
N THR A 17 8.58 8.41 -2.58
CA THR A 17 9.97 8.31 -3.05
C THR A 17 10.95 8.79 -1.98
N GLN A 18 10.69 9.93 -1.33
CA GLN A 18 11.55 10.43 -0.25
C GLN A 18 11.64 9.45 0.93
N MET A 19 10.52 8.80 1.30
CA MET A 19 10.52 7.77 2.35
C MET A 19 11.42 6.58 1.99
N TRP A 20 11.39 6.12 0.74
CA TRP A 20 12.30 5.07 0.27
C TRP A 20 13.77 5.48 0.38
N HIS A 21 14.12 6.74 0.07
CA HIS A 21 15.48 7.26 0.24
C HIS A 21 15.95 7.32 1.70
N TYR A 22 15.04 7.56 2.65
CA TYR A 22 15.38 7.54 4.08
C TYR A 22 15.46 6.12 4.64
N TYR A 23 14.66 5.20 4.11
CA TYR A 23 14.56 3.85 4.63
C TYR A 23 15.66 2.93 4.12
N LEU A 24 15.99 3.00 2.83
CA LEU A 24 17.01 2.13 2.23
C LEU A 24 18.38 2.80 2.19
N PRO A 25 19.48 2.04 2.37
CA PRO A 25 20.83 2.55 2.14
C PRO A 25 21.00 3.09 0.73
N GLU A 26 21.78 4.16 0.59
CA GLU A 26 22.14 4.74 -0.71
C GLU A 26 22.79 3.68 -1.62
N GLY A 27 22.42 3.68 -2.90
CA GLY A 27 22.92 2.69 -3.87
C GLY A 27 22.28 1.29 -3.77
N THR A 28 21.22 1.11 -2.98
CA THR A 28 20.44 -0.15 -2.97
C THR A 28 19.89 -0.44 -4.36
N ARG A 29 20.38 -1.52 -5.00
CA ARG A 29 19.95 -1.92 -6.35
C ARG A 29 18.78 -2.89 -6.37
N CYS A 30 18.62 -3.68 -5.31
CA CYS A 30 17.57 -4.67 -5.16
C CYS A 30 16.81 -4.39 -3.87
N VAL A 31 15.52 -4.07 -3.99
CA VAL A 31 14.67 -3.86 -2.81
C VAL A 31 14.46 -5.22 -2.12
N PRO A 32 14.82 -5.35 -0.83
CA PRO A 32 14.65 -6.62 -0.13
C PRO A 32 13.16 -6.91 0.15
N ALA A 33 12.79 -8.19 0.19
CA ALA A 33 11.39 -8.60 0.36
C ALA A 33 10.79 -8.17 1.71
N TYR A 34 11.59 -7.97 2.76
CA TYR A 34 11.11 -7.40 4.02
C TYR A 34 10.69 -5.93 3.91
N ALA A 35 11.23 -5.21 2.91
CA ALA A 35 10.89 -3.82 2.64
C ALA A 35 9.70 -3.71 1.68
N ALA A 36 9.63 -4.59 0.69
CA ALA A 36 8.53 -4.69 -0.27
C ALA A 36 7.96 -6.12 -0.28
N PRO A 37 6.97 -6.43 0.57
CA PRO A 37 6.41 -7.78 0.72
C PRO A 37 5.86 -8.37 -0.59
N TRP A 38 5.44 -7.51 -1.54
CA TRP A 38 5.06 -7.93 -2.89
C TRP A 38 6.15 -8.75 -3.60
N LEU A 39 7.42 -8.56 -3.27
CA LEU A 39 8.56 -9.27 -3.86
C LEU A 39 8.82 -10.65 -3.24
N THR A 40 8.09 -11.06 -2.20
CA THR A 40 8.28 -12.40 -1.60
C THR A 40 8.08 -13.52 -2.64
N ALA A 41 8.89 -14.57 -2.60
CA ALA A 41 8.73 -15.70 -3.51
C ALA A 41 7.47 -16.52 -3.23
N SER A 42 6.98 -16.51 -1.98
CA SER A 42 5.78 -17.24 -1.57
C SER A 42 5.01 -16.49 -0.48
N CYS A 43 3.69 -16.56 -0.58
CA CYS A 43 2.73 -16.09 0.43
C CYS A 43 2.00 -17.25 1.12
N GLN A 44 2.41 -18.50 0.88
CA GLN A 44 1.77 -19.67 1.51
C GLN A 44 1.94 -19.63 3.03
N GLN A 45 0.93 -20.13 3.74
CA GLN A 45 0.92 -20.25 5.21
C GLN A 45 1.01 -18.91 5.97
N LEU A 46 0.86 -17.78 5.28
CA LEU A 46 0.65 -16.49 5.95
C LEU A 46 -0.70 -16.50 6.68
N PRO A 47 -0.82 -15.73 7.79
CA PRO A 47 -2.06 -15.66 8.55
C PRO A 47 -3.20 -15.04 7.70
N PRO A 48 -4.47 -15.28 8.07
CA PRO A 48 -5.60 -14.56 7.50
C PRO A 48 -5.37 -13.05 7.52
N ALA A 49 -5.80 -12.36 6.46
CA ALA A 49 -5.48 -10.96 6.25
C ALA A 49 -6.69 -10.15 5.79
N TYR A 50 -6.66 -8.86 6.05
CA TYR A 50 -7.62 -7.91 5.50
C TYR A 50 -6.84 -6.71 4.95
N ALA A 51 -6.98 -6.45 3.66
CA ALA A 51 -6.31 -5.36 2.97
C ALA A 51 -7.31 -4.25 2.64
N VAL A 52 -6.93 -3.01 2.91
CA VAL A 52 -7.69 -1.83 2.53
C VAL A 52 -6.88 -1.02 1.54
N THR A 53 -7.54 -0.54 0.49
CA THR A 53 -6.97 0.43 -0.46
C THR A 53 -7.94 1.56 -0.67
N VAL A 54 -7.46 2.69 -1.15
CA VAL A 54 -8.28 3.86 -1.44
C VAL A 54 -8.01 4.39 -2.84
N GLU A 55 -8.99 5.05 -3.45
CA GLU A 55 -8.91 5.49 -4.84
C GLU A 55 -7.83 6.54 -5.07
N LEU A 56 -7.73 7.53 -4.18
CA LEU A 56 -6.81 8.66 -4.34
C LEU A 56 -5.47 8.38 -3.62
N ASP A 57 -4.83 7.25 -3.92
CA ASP A 57 -3.58 6.84 -3.27
C ASP A 57 -2.56 6.27 -4.28
N PRO A 58 -1.32 6.80 -4.33
CA PRO A 58 -0.27 6.26 -5.19
C PRO A 58 0.08 4.78 -4.93
N LEU A 59 -0.23 4.25 -3.74
CA LEU A 59 0.00 2.84 -3.34
C LEU A 59 -1.19 1.93 -3.65
N ARG A 60 -2.31 2.46 -4.19
CA ARG A 60 -3.53 1.70 -4.47
C ARG A 60 -3.25 0.40 -5.23
N ASP A 61 -2.56 0.51 -6.36
CA ASP A 61 -2.39 -0.61 -7.29
C ASP A 61 -1.53 -1.73 -6.69
N GLU A 62 -0.46 -1.39 -5.98
CA GLU A 62 0.40 -2.37 -5.32
C GLU A 62 -0.27 -3.02 -4.10
N GLY A 63 -1.10 -2.28 -3.37
CA GLY A 63 -1.94 -2.83 -2.30
C GLY A 63 -2.98 -3.82 -2.83
N GLN A 64 -3.66 -3.47 -3.94
CA GLN A 64 -4.61 -4.37 -4.61
C GLN A 64 -3.90 -5.63 -5.13
N ALA A 65 -2.75 -5.45 -5.76
CA ALA A 65 -1.94 -6.57 -6.22
C ALA A 65 -1.63 -7.51 -5.05
N TYR A 66 -1.10 -6.99 -3.93
CA TYR A 66 -0.72 -7.81 -2.76
C TYR A 66 -1.89 -8.61 -2.19
N ALA A 67 -3.07 -8.01 -2.09
CA ALA A 67 -4.28 -8.73 -1.70
C ALA A 67 -4.59 -9.91 -2.64
N HIS A 68 -4.51 -9.70 -3.96
CA HIS A 68 -4.71 -10.76 -4.94
C HIS A 68 -3.66 -11.87 -4.83
N LYS A 69 -2.39 -11.54 -4.56
CA LYS A 69 -1.33 -12.55 -4.37
C LYS A 69 -1.54 -13.39 -3.11
N LEU A 70 -2.03 -12.79 -2.01
CA LEU A 70 -2.40 -13.54 -0.81
C LEU A 70 -3.52 -14.53 -1.12
N GLN A 71 -4.58 -14.09 -1.81
CA GLN A 71 -5.71 -14.94 -2.20
C GLN A 71 -5.26 -16.07 -3.14
N ALA A 72 -4.43 -15.77 -4.14
CA ALA A 72 -3.88 -16.75 -5.07
C ALA A 72 -2.98 -17.80 -4.37
N ALA A 73 -2.37 -17.45 -3.25
CA ALA A 73 -1.57 -18.37 -2.42
C ALA A 73 -2.41 -19.19 -1.42
N GLY A 74 -3.75 -19.06 -1.44
CA GLY A 74 -4.66 -19.80 -0.55
C GLY A 74 -4.80 -19.18 0.84
N VAL A 75 -4.32 -17.95 1.07
CA VAL A 75 -4.52 -17.23 2.33
C VAL A 75 -5.97 -16.77 2.41
N ALA A 76 -6.60 -16.89 3.59
CA ALA A 76 -7.91 -16.30 3.88
C ALA A 76 -7.80 -14.77 3.94
N ALA A 77 -7.79 -14.13 2.76
CA ALA A 77 -7.56 -12.71 2.61
C ALA A 77 -8.80 -11.98 2.05
N GLY A 78 -9.29 -11.01 2.81
CA GLY A 78 -10.32 -10.05 2.36
C GLY A 78 -9.67 -8.77 1.82
N HIS A 79 -10.35 -8.11 0.88
CA HIS A 79 -9.92 -6.81 0.33
C HIS A 79 -11.10 -5.86 0.20
N HIS A 80 -10.91 -4.61 0.60
CA HIS A 80 -11.88 -3.54 0.41
C HIS A 80 -11.22 -2.32 -0.23
N HIS A 81 -11.92 -1.73 -1.20
CA HIS A 81 -11.48 -0.54 -1.90
C HIS A 81 -12.45 0.61 -1.69
N TYR A 82 -12.01 1.65 -0.98
CA TYR A 82 -12.78 2.87 -0.78
C TYR A 82 -12.58 3.85 -1.93
N ARG A 83 -13.68 4.36 -2.46
CA ARG A 83 -13.67 5.38 -3.53
C ARG A 83 -13.62 6.79 -2.96
N GLY A 84 -13.02 7.72 -3.71
CA GLY A 84 -13.02 9.16 -3.45
C GLY A 84 -12.19 9.65 -2.26
N VAL A 85 -11.48 8.77 -1.54
CA VAL A 85 -10.75 9.14 -0.33
C VAL A 85 -9.23 8.99 -0.49
N PRO A 86 -8.42 9.85 0.18
CA PRO A 86 -6.96 9.80 0.11
C PRO A 86 -6.35 8.83 1.13
N HIS A 87 -5.04 8.59 1.00
CA HIS A 87 -4.28 7.60 1.78
C HIS A 87 -4.56 7.62 3.30
N PHE A 88 -4.63 8.80 3.93
CA PHE A 88 -4.82 8.94 5.38
C PHE A 88 -6.28 9.09 5.84
N PHE A 89 -7.27 8.67 5.04
CA PHE A 89 -8.70 8.92 5.35
C PHE A 89 -9.17 8.42 6.73
N LEU A 90 -8.61 7.30 7.22
CA LEU A 90 -8.97 6.75 8.54
C LEU A 90 -8.49 7.63 9.71
N LEU A 91 -7.43 8.42 9.53
CA LEU A 91 -6.97 9.33 10.58
C LEU A 91 -7.96 10.48 10.82
N GLY A 92 -8.82 10.79 9.85
CA GLY A 92 -9.91 11.75 10.01
C GLY A 92 -11.21 11.15 10.54
N ALA A 93 -11.30 9.82 10.71
CA ALA A 93 -12.54 9.14 11.04
C ALA A 93 -12.97 9.26 12.52
N GLU A 94 -12.11 9.81 13.38
CA GLU A 94 -12.41 10.07 14.81
C GLU A 94 -12.59 11.56 15.16
N THR A 95 -12.54 12.46 14.18
CA THR A 95 -12.87 13.88 14.40
C THR A 95 -14.17 14.21 13.68
N GLU A 96 -15.21 14.49 14.45
CA GLU A 96 -16.48 15.06 13.99
C GLU A 96 -16.23 16.33 13.16
N PHE A 97 -16.05 16.19 11.85
CA PHE A 97 -16.19 17.29 10.89
C PHE A 97 -16.77 16.72 9.59
N PHE A 98 -18.08 16.44 9.64
CA PHE A 98 -19.03 16.76 8.59
C PHE A 98 -20.00 17.81 9.15
#